data_AF-A0A965XM42-F1
#
_entry.id   AF-A0A965XM42-F1
#
_cell.length_a   1.000
_cell.length_b   1.000
_cell.length_c   1.000
_cell.angle_alpha   90.00
_cell.angle_beta   90.00
_cell.angle_gamma   90.00
#
_symmetry.space_group_name_H-M   'P 1'
#
loop_
_entity.id
_entity.type
_entity.pdbx_description
1 polymer ?
#
loop_
_entity_poly.entity_id
_entity_poly.type
_entity_poly.pdbx_seq_one_letter_code
_entity_poly.pdbx_strand_id
1 'polypeptide(L)'
;MDIEYKKYKDTHLVYNDGRVYSLISNKFLKFDYSNSGYARLKLNGKSVRVHRLVMELFKGPSDLSVDHINGNKHDNRLCNLQYVTAEENARLYWERNKLAKLIDNKNKLLIKLNKINKEISEEVLKK
;
A
#
# COMPACT_ATOMS: atom_id res chain seq x y z
N MET A 1 -3.02 17.21 6.53
CA MET A 1 -2.92 16.34 7.71
C MET A 1 -1.54 16.54 8.26
N ASP A 2 -1.45 16.99 9.51
CA ASP A 2 -0.17 17.31 10.11
C ASP A 2 0.63 16.03 10.35
N ILE A 3 1.95 16.12 10.15
CA ILE A 3 2.85 14.99 10.36
C ILE A 3 3.06 14.86 11.86
N GLU A 4 2.66 13.71 12.40
CA GLU A 4 2.82 13.36 13.80
C GLU A 4 3.72 12.14 13.93
N TYR A 5 4.42 12.01 15.06
CA TYR A 5 5.21 10.82 15.38
C TYR A 5 4.93 10.31 16.78
N LYS A 6 5.14 9.01 16.98
CA LYS A 6 5.14 8.35 18.29
C LYS A 6 6.45 7.62 18.53
N LYS A 7 6.93 7.65 19.78
CA LYS A 7 8.11 6.89 20.20
C LYS A 7 7.78 5.40 20.26
N TYR A 8 8.68 4.58 19.76
CA TYR A 8 8.63 3.13 19.86
C TYR A 8 9.87 2.62 20.59
N LYS A 9 9.65 2.06 21.80
CA LYS A 9 10.69 1.48 22.67
C LYS A 9 11.93 2.37 22.81
N ASP A 10 11.73 3.68 22.93
CA ASP A 10 12.74 4.74 23.10
C ASP A 10 13.90 4.78 22.10
N THR A 11 13.81 4.01 21.01
CA THR A 11 14.90 3.82 20.04
C THR A 11 14.51 4.28 18.64
N HIS A 12 13.21 4.40 18.38
CA HIS A 12 12.67 4.73 17.07
C HIS A 12 11.51 5.72 17.21
N LEU A 13 11.35 6.58 16.20
CA LEU A 13 10.18 7.43 16.02
C LEU A 13 9.40 6.91 14.82
N VAL A 14 8.11 6.63 14.99
CA VAL A 14 7.22 6.16 13.93
C VAL A 14 6.26 7.27 13.58
N TYR A 15 6.25 7.66 12.31
CA TYR A 15 5.44 8.76 11.79
C TYR A 15 4.10 8.25 11.25
N ASN A 16 3.07 9.09 11.32
CA ASN A 16 1.74 8.79 10.79
C ASN A 16 1.70 8.65 9.26
N ASP A 17 2.75 9.08 8.55
CA ASP A 17 2.92 8.85 7.12
C ASP A 17 3.61 7.50 6.79
N GLY A 18 3.90 6.70 7.82
CA GLY A 18 4.51 5.38 7.70
C GLY A 18 6.03 5.37 7.75
N ARG A 19 6.71 6.53 7.78
CA ARG A 19 8.18 6.57 7.92
C ARG A 19 8.60 6.18 9.33
N VAL A 20 9.77 5.55 9.44
CA VAL A 20 10.37 5.19 10.73
C VAL A 20 11.78 5.76 10.80
N TYR A 21 12.04 6.54 11.84
CA TYR A 21 13.34 7.13 12.13
C TYR A 21 14.01 6.37 13.27
N SER A 22 15.28 6.03 13.11
CA SER A 22 16.08 5.39 14.16
C SER A 22 16.88 6.44 14.92
N LEU A 23 16.66 6.52 16.23
CA LEU A 23 17.44 7.38 17.13
C LEU A 23 18.86 6.83 17.33
N ILE A 24 19.07 5.53 17.11
CA ILE A 24 20.38 4.87 17.24
C ILE A 24 21.26 5.22 16.04
N SER A 25 20.73 5.10 14.83
CA SER A 25 21.50 5.33 13.58
C SER A 25 21.27 6.72 12.97
N ASN A 26 20.52 7.58 13.65
CA ASN A 26 20.22 8.96 13.29
C ASN A 26 19.72 9.15 11.85
N LYS A 27 18.87 8.22 11.37
CA LYS A 27 18.37 8.23 9.99
C LYS A 27 17.00 7.58 9.84
N PHE A 28 16.32 7.91 8.75
CA PHE A 28 15.15 7.16 8.31
C PHE A 28 15.56 5.77 7.83
N LEU A 29 14.82 4.77 8.30
CA LEU A 29 15.04 3.38 7.93
C LEU A 29 14.43 3.10 6.56
N LYS A 30 15.15 2.30 5.75
CA LYS A 30 14.64 1.78 4.49
C LYS A 30 13.87 0.49 4.74
N PHE A 31 12.74 0.33 4.08
CA PHE A 31 11.92 -0.88 4.19
C PHE A 31 12.49 -2.00 3.33
N ASP A 32 12.47 -3.22 3.86
CA ASP A 32 12.45 -4.42 3.06
C ASP A 32 11.00 -4.82 2.78
N TYR A 33 10.77 -5.71 1.82
CA TYR A 33 9.43 -6.16 1.46
C TYR A 33 9.33 -7.68 1.58
N SER A 34 8.22 -8.17 2.12
CA SER A 34 7.91 -9.60 2.08
C SER A 34 7.62 -10.07 0.66
N ASN A 35 7.66 -11.38 0.42
CA ASN A 35 7.20 -11.98 -0.83
C ASN A 35 5.72 -11.63 -1.14
N SER A 36 4.94 -11.30 -0.12
CA SER A 36 3.56 -10.83 -0.23
C SER A 36 3.42 -9.30 -0.41
N GLY A 37 4.53 -8.57 -0.52
CA GLY A 37 4.59 -7.13 -0.82
C GLY A 37 4.47 -6.19 0.39
N TYR A 38 4.40 -6.71 1.62
CA TYR A 38 4.27 -5.86 2.80
C TYR A 38 5.62 -5.27 3.21
N ALA A 39 5.65 -3.97 3.47
CA ALA A 39 6.82 -3.29 4.04
C ALA A 39 7.16 -3.84 5.44
N ARG A 40 8.44 -4.10 5.66
CA ARG A 40 9.01 -4.63 6.89
C ARG A 40 10.23 -3.83 7.33
N LEU A 41 10.51 -3.92 8.61
CA LEU A 41 11.70 -3.41 9.26
C LEU A 41 12.21 -4.44 10.27
N LYS A 42 13.52 -4.47 10.49
CA LYS A 42 14.12 -5.15 11.63
C LYS A 42 14.32 -4.15 12.76
N LEU A 43 13.46 -4.18 13.77
CA LEU A 43 13.52 -3.31 14.93
C LEU A 43 13.86 -4.14 16.17
N ASN A 44 14.93 -3.79 16.88
CA ASN A 44 15.38 -4.47 18.11
C ASN A 44 15.45 -6.00 17.95
N GLY A 45 16.06 -6.46 16.84
CA GLY A 45 16.23 -7.87 16.53
C GLY A 45 15.00 -8.58 15.95
N LYS A 46 13.81 -7.97 15.97
CA LYS A 46 12.56 -8.57 15.47
C LYS A 46 12.13 -7.97 14.14
N SER A 47 11.60 -8.80 13.24
CA SER A 47 10.96 -8.32 12.02
C SER A 47 9.55 -7.81 12.35
N VAL A 48 9.26 -6.59 11.93
CA VAL A 48 8.00 -5.88 12.20
C VAL A 48 7.42 -5.41 10.87
N ARG A 49 6.11 -5.59 10.68
CA ARG A 49 5.39 -5.05 9.51
C ARG A 49 5.04 -3.58 9.76
N VAL A 50 5.34 -2.71 8.80
CA VAL A 50 5.23 -1.25 8.98
C VAL A 50 3.78 -0.82 9.17
N HIS A 51 2.86 -1.26 8.30
CA HIS A 51 1.43 -0.94 8.44
C HIS A 51 0.86 -1.31 9.82
N ARG A 52 1.27 -2.46 10.38
CA ARG A 52 0.82 -2.93 11.69
C ARG A 52 1.38 -2.05 12.79
N LEU A 53 2.66 -1.75 12.74
CA LEU A 53 3.33 -0.87 13.70
C LEU A 53 2.68 0.53 13.75
N VAL A 54 2.37 1.10 12.58
CA VAL A 54 1.70 2.40 12.48
C VAL A 54 0.31 2.33 13.11
N MET A 55 -0.51 1.33 12.75
CA MET A 55 -1.85 1.18 13.31
C MET A 55 -1.83 0.98 14.83
N GLU A 56 -0.98 0.07 15.33
CA GLU A 56 -0.91 -0.21 16.77
C GLU A 56 -0.47 1.01 17.58
N LEU A 57 0.46 1.81 17.08
CA LEU A 57 0.91 3.01 17.78
C LEU A 57 -0.13 4.13 17.78
N PHE A 58 -0.81 4.36 16.65
CA PHE A 58 -1.69 5.52 16.49
C PHE A 58 -3.15 5.23 16.85
N LYS A 59 -3.62 4.00 16.65
CA LYS A 59 -5.01 3.57 16.89
C LYS A 59 -5.15 2.55 18.03
N GLY A 60 -4.04 2.03 18.55
CA GLY A 60 -4.01 1.04 19.62
C GLY A 60 -3.96 -0.40 19.09
N PRO A 61 -3.53 -1.36 19.90
CA PRO A 61 -3.43 -2.76 19.50
C PRO A 61 -4.81 -3.37 19.23
N SER A 62 -4.86 -4.29 18.27
CA SER A 62 -6.07 -5.04 17.93
C SER A 62 -5.70 -6.39 17.33
N ASP A 63 -6.53 -7.40 17.58
CA ASP A 63 -6.43 -8.73 16.97
C ASP A 63 -6.94 -8.76 15.52
N LEU A 64 -7.65 -7.71 15.09
CA LEU A 64 -8.13 -7.55 13.72
C LEU A 64 -6.98 -7.47 12.72
N SER A 65 -7.24 -7.80 11.47
CA SER A 65 -6.27 -7.61 10.39
C SER A 65 -6.15 -6.13 10.04
N VAL A 66 -4.98 -5.70 9.58
CA VAL A 66 -4.81 -4.33 9.04
C VAL A 66 -4.85 -4.42 7.53
N ASP A 67 -5.79 -3.68 6.94
CA ASP A 67 -5.98 -3.56 5.50
C ASP A 67 -5.49 -2.20 4.99
N HIS A 68 -5.04 -2.20 3.73
CA HIS A 68 -4.70 -1.00 2.98
C HIS A 68 -5.91 -0.58 2.16
N ILE A 69 -6.52 0.57 2.48
CA ILE A 69 -7.77 1.05 1.88
C ILE A 69 -7.66 1.09 0.35
N ASN A 70 -6.59 1.71 -0.16
CA ASN A 70 -6.31 1.80 -1.60
C ASN A 70 -5.75 0.51 -2.23
N GLY A 71 -5.57 -0.57 -1.45
CA GLY A 71 -4.97 -1.83 -1.89
C GLY A 71 -3.46 -1.79 -2.14
N ASN A 72 -2.80 -0.64 -1.95
CA ASN A 72 -1.36 -0.48 -2.14
C ASN A 72 -0.61 -0.74 -0.83
N LYS A 73 0.04 -1.91 -0.74
CA LYS A 73 0.82 -2.36 0.42
C LYS A 73 2.07 -1.53 0.72
N HIS A 74 2.50 -0.68 -0.23
CA HIS A 74 3.62 0.25 -0.05
C HIS A 74 3.18 1.56 0.62
N ASP A 75 1.89 1.89 0.59
CA ASP A 75 1.33 3.08 1.18
C ASP A 75 0.94 2.84 2.64
N ASN A 76 1.92 3.00 3.54
CA ASN A 76 1.78 2.74 4.97
C ASN A 76 1.33 3.97 5.77
N ARG A 77 0.79 5.01 5.10
CA ARG A 77 0.23 6.18 5.78
C ARG A 77 -0.99 5.78 6.60
N LEU A 78 -1.10 6.27 7.82
CA LEU A 78 -2.20 5.97 8.75
C LEU A 78 -3.59 6.19 8.13
N CYS A 79 -3.75 7.24 7.32
CA CYS A 79 -5.01 7.55 6.63
C CYS A 79 -5.41 6.50 5.57
N ASN A 80 -4.47 5.65 5.15
CA ASN A 80 -4.69 4.58 4.19
C ASN A 80 -4.82 3.19 4.86
N LEU A 81 -4.85 3.13 6.19
CA LEU A 81 -4.90 1.88 6.94
C LEU A 81 -6.19 1.78 7.75
N GLN A 82 -6.75 0.57 7.83
CA GLN A 82 -7.92 0.29 8.66
C GLN A 82 -7.82 -1.08 9.31
N TYR A 83 -8.44 -1.24 10.48
CA TYR A 83 -8.68 -2.56 11.05
C TYR A 83 -9.90 -3.19 10.38
N VAL A 84 -9.79 -4.47 10.04
CA VAL A 84 -10.85 -5.27 9.42
C VAL A 84 -10.87 -6.67 10.03
N THR A 85 -12.05 -7.26 10.05
CA THR A 85 -12.22 -8.68 10.36
C THR A 85 -11.58 -9.55 9.26
N ALA A 86 -11.32 -10.82 9.58
CA ALA A 86 -10.78 -11.75 8.60
C ALA A 86 -11.72 -11.96 7.40
N GLU A 87 -13.04 -11.95 7.66
CA GLU A 87 -14.08 -12.06 6.62
C GLU A 87 -14.07 -10.85 5.69
N GLU A 88 -14.06 -9.63 6.25
CA GLU A 88 -13.96 -8.39 5.48
C GLU A 88 -12.69 -8.34 4.65
N ASN A 89 -11.54 -8.72 5.25
CA ASN A 89 -10.27 -8.75 4.53
C ASN A 89 -10.31 -9.71 3.33
N ALA A 90 -10.89 -10.90 3.52
CA ALA A 90 -11.06 -11.87 2.42
C ALA A 90 -11.97 -11.30 1.32
N ARG A 91 -13.11 -10.70 1.70
CA ARG A 91 -14.03 -10.08 0.74
C ARG A 91 -13.35 -8.95 -0.04
N LEU A 92 -12.68 -8.02 0.63
CA LEU A 92 -11.96 -6.91 0.01
C LEU A 92 -10.86 -7.42 -0.94
N TYR A 93 -10.14 -8.47 -0.55
CA TYR A 93 -9.17 -9.12 -1.43
C TYR A 93 -9.81 -9.63 -2.73
N TRP A 94 -10.94 -10.34 -2.65
CA TRP A 94 -11.65 -10.82 -3.82
C TRP A 94 -12.17 -9.68 -4.70
N GLU A 95 -12.78 -8.66 -4.11
CA GLU A 95 -13.29 -7.48 -4.83
C GLU A 95 -12.17 -6.75 -5.58
N ARG A 96 -11.02 -6.53 -4.93
CA ARG A 96 -9.84 -5.89 -5.55
C ARG A 96 -9.27 -6.72 -6.69
N ASN A 97 -9.16 -8.03 -6.52
CA ASN A 97 -8.67 -8.92 -7.60
C ASN A 97 -9.64 -8.96 -8.79
N LYS A 98 -10.96 -8.96 -8.54
CA LYS A 98 -11.96 -8.87 -9.59
C LYS A 98 -11.86 -7.55 -10.34
N LEU A 99 -11.76 -6.43 -9.61
CA LEU A 99 -11.62 -5.10 -10.21
C LEU A 99 -10.34 -4.98 -11.03
N ALA A 100 -9.22 -5.51 -10.54
CA ALA A 100 -7.95 -5.50 -11.27
C ALA A 100 -8.05 -6.23 -12.63
N LYS A 101 -8.72 -7.40 -12.68
CA LYS A 101 -8.97 -8.14 -13.93
C LYS A 101 -9.86 -7.34 -14.90
N LEU A 102 -10.90 -6.67 -14.39
CA LEU A 102 -11.78 -5.84 -15.21
C LEU A 102 -11.03 -4.64 -15.81
N ILE A 103 -10.19 -3.99 -15.01
CA ILE A 103 -9.36 -2.86 -15.47
C ILE A 103 -8.36 -3.31 -16.53
N ASP A 104 -7.69 -4.46 -16.35
CA ASP A 104 -6.76 -5.02 -17.34
C ASP A 104 -7.44 -5.30 -18.67
N ASN A 105 -8.62 -5.94 -18.65
CA ASN A 105 -9.41 -6.18 -19.86
C ASN A 105 -9.83 -4.87 -20.54
N LYS A 106 -10.27 -3.87 -19.78
CA LYS A 106 -10.62 -2.54 -20.31
C LYS A 106 -9.42 -1.87 -20.97
N ASN A 107 -8.23 -1.95 -20.36
CA ASN A 107 -7.01 -1.37 -20.91
C ASN A 107 -6.61 -2.05 -22.22
N LYS A 108 -6.70 -3.38 -22.31
CA LYS A 108 -6.47 -4.13 -23.55
C LYS A 108 -7.41 -3.70 -24.67
N LEU A 109 -8.70 -3.51 -24.35
CA LEU A 109 -9.69 -3.04 -25.31
C LEU A 109 -9.40 -1.61 -25.78
N LEU A 110 -9.03 -0.72 -24.86
CA LEU A 110 -8.67 0.67 -25.18
C LEU A 110 -7.46 0.74 -26.13
N ILE A 111 -6.44 -0.09 -25.89
CA ILE A 111 -5.26 -0.18 -26.77
C ILE A 111 -5.69 -0.65 -28.18
N LYS A 112 -6.57 -1.64 -28.28
CA LYS A 112 -7.08 -2.13 -29.57
C LYS A 112 -7.87 -1.06 -30.32
N LEU A 113 -8.75 -0.32 -29.62
CA LEU A 113 -9.50 0.80 -30.19
C LEU A 113 -8.58 1.90 -30.70
N ASN A 114 -7.56 2.28 -29.93
CA ASN A 114 -6.60 3.29 -30.35
C ASN A 114 -5.83 2.88 -31.61
N LYS A 115 -5.49 1.59 -31.74
CA LYS A 115 -4.85 1.06 -32.95
C LYS A 115 -5.77 1.16 -34.17
N ILE A 116 -7.03 0.75 -34.04
CA ILE A 116 -8.04 0.83 -35.12
C ILE A 116 -8.25 2.30 -35.54
N ASN A 117 -8.39 3.22 -34.59
CA ASN A 117 -8.59 4.64 -34.89
C ASN A 117 -7.39 5.25 -35.63
N LYS A 118 -6.17 4.80 -35.31
CA LYS A 118 -4.96 5.22 -36.03
C LYS A 118 -4.97 4.71 -37.47
N GLU A 119 -5.29 3.43 -37.70
CA GLU A 119 -5.39 2.83 -39.03
C GLU A 119 -6.45 3.55 -39.89
N ILE A 120 -7.64 3.82 -39.33
CA ILE A 120 -8.69 4.59 -40.01
C ILE A 120 -8.23 6.00 -40.35
N SER A 121 -7.54 6.70 -39.42
CA SER A 121 -7.05 8.05 -39.66
C SER A 121 -6.02 8.10 -40.80
N GLU A 122 -5.15 7.10 -40.87
CA GLU A 122 -4.17 6.94 -41.96
C GLU A 122 -4.83 6.60 -43.30
N GLU A 123 -5.93 5.85 -43.32
CA GLU A 123 -6.71 5.57 -44.54
C GLU A 123 -7.49 6.80 -45.03
N VAL A 124 -8.08 7.59 -44.13
CA VAL A 124 -8.82 8.81 -44.48
C VAL A 124 -7.89 9.87 -45.09
N LEU A 125 -6.66 10.02 -44.57
CA LEU A 125 -5.67 10.95 -45.10
C LEU A 125 -5.08 10.55 -46.47
N LYS A 126 -5.31 9.32 -46.92
CA LYS A 126 -4.86 8.81 -48.24
C LYS A 126 -5.90 9.02 -49.35
N LYS A 127 -7.09 9.53 -49.03
CA LYS A 127 -8.13 9.91 -50.00
C LYS A 127 -8.16 11.41 -50.20
#